data_AF-A0A431I1Q0-F1
#
_entry.id   AF-A0A431I1Q0-F1
#
_cell.length_a   1.000
_cell.length_b   1.000
_cell.length_c   1.000
_cell.angle_alpha   90.00
_cell.angle_beta   90.00
_cell.angle_gamma   90.00
#
_symmetry.space_group_name_H-M   'P 1'
#
loop_
_entity.id
_entity.type
_entity.pdbx_description
1 polymer ?
#
loop_
_entity_poly.entity_id
_entity_poly.type
_entity_poly.pdbx_seq_one_letter_code
_entity_poly.pdbx_strand_id
1 'polypeptide(L)'
;MKMVLVKRMLRLACFLGLALLLGGRAEAVEWVVLRVPGVVDEHAFDLSSVYLFADEVTFWHRVRPISPDAGYRLLRQRIQCTEQTLTTLTELEYQQDGRLIKVNTPYARDAQPINQPDERELAASICRLIGRKGSLGVAPAEKQSGETP
;
A
#
# COMPACT_ATOMS: atom_id res chain seq x y z
N MET A 1 -6.00 17.64 -56.73
CA MET A 1 -6.75 17.12 -55.54
C MET A 1 -6.10 15.93 -54.84
N LYS A 2 -5.50 14.95 -55.53
CA LYS A 2 -4.89 13.74 -54.90
C LYS A 2 -3.75 14.01 -53.90
N MET A 3 -2.91 15.01 -54.16
CA MET A 3 -1.72 15.32 -53.35
C MET A 3 -2.03 15.86 -51.94
N VAL A 4 -3.16 16.54 -51.76
CA VAL A 4 -3.59 17.09 -50.45
C VAL A 4 -4.11 15.97 -49.54
N LEU A 5 -4.73 14.94 -50.13
CA LEU A 5 -5.26 13.78 -49.41
C LEU A 5 -4.13 12.91 -48.83
N VAL A 6 -3.05 12.70 -49.59
CA VAL A 6 -1.87 11.93 -49.14
C VAL A 6 -1.13 12.63 -48.00
N LYS A 7 -0.95 13.96 -48.08
CA LYS A 7 -0.36 14.74 -46.98
C LYS A 7 -1.20 14.71 -45.70
N ARG A 8 -2.53 14.68 -45.82
CA ARG A 8 -3.44 14.57 -44.66
C ARG A 8 -3.39 13.17 -44.03
N MET A 9 -3.37 12.12 -44.84
CA MET A 9 -3.21 10.73 -44.37
C MET A 9 -1.88 10.52 -43.64
N LEU A 10 -0.77 11.04 -44.18
CA LEU A 10 0.55 10.90 -43.59
C LEU A 10 0.68 11.66 -42.25
N ARG A 11 0.08 12.85 -42.14
CA ARG A 11 0.02 13.59 -40.87
C ARG A 11 -0.81 12.83 -39.84
N LEU A 12 -1.97 12.30 -40.23
CA LEU A 12 -2.83 11.54 -39.32
C LEU A 12 -2.13 10.28 -38.78
N ALA A 13 -1.42 9.56 -39.65
CA ALA A 13 -0.62 8.40 -39.25
C ALA A 13 0.51 8.77 -38.28
N CYS A 14 1.17 9.92 -38.49
CA CYS A 14 2.24 10.40 -37.63
C CYS A 14 1.73 10.83 -36.24
N PHE A 15 0.56 11.48 -36.16
CA PHE A 15 -0.07 11.84 -34.90
C PHE A 15 -0.59 10.62 -34.13
N LEU A 16 -1.13 9.63 -34.83
CA LEU A 16 -1.61 8.38 -34.22
C LEU A 16 -0.44 7.54 -33.67
N GLY A 17 0.69 7.47 -34.39
CA GLY A 17 1.90 6.81 -33.92
C GLY A 17 2.51 7.48 -32.69
N LEU A 18 2.48 8.82 -32.62
CA LEU A 18 2.98 9.57 -31.46
C LEU A 18 2.07 9.41 -30.23
N ALA A 19 0.75 9.35 -30.43
CA ALA A 19 -0.21 9.12 -29.34
C ALA A 19 -0.10 7.71 -28.73
N LEU A 20 0.25 6.69 -29.53
CA LEU A 20 0.50 5.33 -29.04
C LEU A 20 1.81 5.22 -28.26
N LEU A 21 2.84 6.00 -28.63
CA LEU A 21 4.13 6.05 -27.91
C LEU A 21 4.04 6.87 -26.60
N LEU A 22 3.10 7.80 -26.51
CA LEU A 22 2.78 8.57 -25.30
C LEU A 22 1.71 7.89 -24.42
N GLY A 23 1.27 6.68 -24.78
CA GLY A 23 0.49 5.81 -23.91
C GLY A 23 1.34 5.48 -22.68
N GLY A 24 1.24 6.34 -21.66
CA GLY A 24 1.98 6.21 -20.42
C GLY A 24 1.85 4.79 -19.88
N ARG A 25 2.96 4.26 -19.38
CA ARG A 25 2.90 3.07 -18.53
C ARG A 25 1.92 3.40 -17.42
N ALA A 26 0.73 2.81 -17.45
CA ALA A 26 -0.06 2.67 -16.25
C ALA A 26 0.83 1.84 -15.32
N GLU A 27 1.54 2.52 -14.41
CA GLU A 27 2.27 1.82 -13.37
C GLU A 27 1.21 1.04 -12.61
N ALA A 28 1.20 -0.27 -12.85
CA ALA A 28 0.32 -1.16 -12.13
C ALA A 28 0.67 -0.99 -10.65
N VAL A 29 -0.34 -0.68 -9.83
CA VAL A 29 -0.18 -0.55 -8.38
C VAL A 29 0.53 -1.81 -7.86
N GLU A 30 1.71 -1.64 -7.29
CA GLU A 30 2.50 -2.74 -6.75
C GLU A 30 1.97 -3.11 -5.36
N TRP A 31 1.16 -4.17 -5.33
CA TRP A 31 0.61 -4.72 -4.10
C TRP A 31 1.60 -5.67 -3.45
N VAL A 32 2.03 -5.35 -2.24
CA VAL A 32 2.84 -6.24 -1.41
C VAL A 32 1.91 -7.17 -0.65
N VAL A 33 1.89 -8.45 -1.02
CA VAL A 33 1.07 -9.47 -0.35
C VAL A 33 1.74 -9.91 0.95
N LEU A 34 0.95 -9.91 2.02
CA LEU A 34 1.33 -10.38 3.34
C LEU A 34 0.98 -11.86 3.49
N ARG A 35 1.95 -12.64 3.94
CA ARG A 35 1.74 -14.05 4.28
C ARG A 35 1.62 -14.16 5.78
N VAL A 36 0.40 -14.29 6.28
CA VAL A 36 0.13 -14.48 7.71
C VAL A 36 -0.25 -15.94 7.97
N PRO A 37 0.49 -16.68 8.80
CA PRO A 37 0.14 -18.06 9.13
C PRO A 37 -1.26 -18.19 9.73
N GLY A 38 -2.05 -19.14 9.22
CA GLY A 38 -3.40 -19.41 9.72
C GLY A 38 -4.49 -18.44 9.21
N VAL A 39 -4.13 -17.46 8.38
CA VAL A 39 -5.07 -16.55 7.72
C VAL A 39 -5.30 -17.03 6.30
N VAL A 40 -6.57 -17.20 5.94
CA VAL A 40 -6.98 -17.74 4.63
C VAL A 40 -7.25 -16.65 3.60
N ASP A 41 -7.61 -15.46 4.06
CA ASP A 41 -7.83 -14.32 3.19
C ASP A 41 -6.48 -13.76 2.72
N GLU A 42 -6.46 -13.17 1.52
CA GLU A 42 -5.29 -12.45 1.01
C GLU A 42 -5.30 -11.03 1.59
N HIS A 43 -4.20 -10.66 2.25
CA HIS A 43 -3.94 -9.32 2.74
C HIS A 43 -2.80 -8.71 1.93
N ALA A 44 -2.97 -7.50 1.43
CA ALA A 44 -1.92 -6.80 0.71
C ALA A 44 -1.93 -5.30 0.97
N PHE A 45 -0.80 -4.62 0.86
CA PHE A 45 -0.74 -3.16 0.95
C PHE A 45 -0.02 -2.55 -0.24
N ASP A 46 -0.37 -1.31 -0.58
CA ASP A 46 0.20 -0.57 -1.70
C ASP A 46 1.31 0.37 -1.20
N LEU A 47 2.55 0.07 -1.58
CA LEU A 47 3.74 0.87 -1.22
C LEU A 47 3.66 2.31 -1.76
N SER A 48 3.08 2.51 -2.94
CA SER A 48 2.97 3.83 -3.56
C SER A 48 2.03 4.77 -2.78
N SER A 49 1.13 4.20 -1.98
CA SER A 49 0.17 4.93 -1.15
C SER A 49 0.67 5.26 0.26
N VAL A 50 1.84 4.74 0.64
CA VAL A 50 2.36 4.89 2.00
C VAL A 50 2.76 6.34 2.24
N TYR A 51 2.14 6.92 3.26
CA TYR A 51 2.44 8.25 3.77
C TYR A 51 2.93 8.13 5.21
N LEU A 52 4.11 8.68 5.48
CA LEU A 52 4.75 8.66 6.79
C LEU A 52 4.68 10.04 7.43
N PHE A 53 4.20 10.12 8.66
CA PHE A 53 4.22 11.35 9.45
C PHE A 53 4.51 11.05 10.92
N ALA A 54 5.65 11.54 11.41
CA ALA A 54 6.16 11.20 12.74
C ALA A 54 6.18 9.68 12.96
N ASP A 55 5.34 9.17 13.86
CA ASP A 55 5.22 7.77 14.21
C ASP A 55 3.95 7.10 13.63
N GLU A 56 3.29 7.80 12.70
CA GLU A 56 2.11 7.32 12.00
C GLU A 56 2.44 6.89 10.57
N VAL A 57 1.92 5.71 10.18
CA VAL A 57 1.93 5.24 8.79
C VAL A 57 0.51 5.19 8.26
N THR A 58 0.22 5.96 7.22
CA THR A 58 -1.05 5.91 6.51
C THR A 58 -0.90 5.19 5.17
N PHE A 59 -1.74 4.22 4.86
CA PHE A 59 -1.60 3.34 3.67
C PHE A 59 -2.95 2.75 3.24
N TRP A 60 -2.99 2.16 2.04
CA TRP A 60 -4.09 1.31 1.60
C TRP A 60 -3.82 -0.16 1.90
N HIS A 61 -4.77 -0.81 2.56
CA HIS A 61 -4.83 -2.25 2.80
C HIS A 61 -5.93 -2.88 1.94
N ARG A 62 -5.57 -3.88 1.15
CA ARG A 62 -6.51 -4.74 0.43
C ARG A 62 -6.72 -6.03 1.19
N VAL A 63 -7.99 -6.38 1.38
CA VAL A 63 -8.42 -7.69 1.88
C VAL A 63 -9.27 -8.36 0.82
N ARG A 64 -8.83 -9.52 0.34
CA ARG A 64 -9.57 -10.36 -0.60
C ARG A 64 -9.88 -11.69 0.09
N PRO A 65 -11.17 -12.05 0.25
CA PRO A 65 -11.53 -13.34 0.81
C PRO A 65 -11.02 -14.50 -0.04
N ILE A 66 -10.81 -15.67 0.58
CA ILE A 66 -10.42 -16.89 -0.15
C ILE A 66 -11.45 -17.33 -1.21
N SER A 67 -12.73 -16.98 -1.01
CA SER A 67 -13.79 -17.30 -1.95
C SER A 67 -13.62 -16.51 -3.25
N PRO A 68 -13.51 -17.17 -4.42
CA PRO A 68 -13.30 -16.48 -5.69
C PRO A 68 -14.51 -15.66 -6.13
N ASP A 69 -15.70 -15.97 -5.61
CA ASP A 69 -16.96 -15.27 -5.90
C ASP A 69 -17.20 -14.08 -4.95
N ALA A 70 -16.34 -13.92 -3.94
CA ALA A 70 -16.38 -12.75 -3.08
C ALA A 70 -15.72 -11.56 -3.77
N GLY A 71 -16.25 -10.38 -3.49
CA GLY A 71 -15.57 -9.13 -3.79
C GLY A 71 -14.36 -8.89 -2.88
N TYR A 72 -13.87 -7.66 -2.83
CA TYR A 72 -12.73 -7.31 -1.98
C TYR A 72 -12.96 -5.96 -1.29
N ARG A 73 -12.15 -5.70 -0.26
CA ARG A 73 -12.18 -4.43 0.48
C ARG A 73 -10.87 -3.69 0.30
N LEU A 74 -10.95 -2.37 0.17
CA LEU A 74 -9.81 -1.46 0.30
C LEU A 74 -10.03 -0.57 1.52
N LEU A 75 -9.11 -0.66 2.48
CA LEU A 75 -9.15 0.08 3.73
C LEU A 75 -8.03 1.12 3.69
N ARG A 76 -8.39 2.41 3.77
CA ARG A 76 -7.42 3.46 4.07
C ARG A 76 -7.21 3.44 5.56
N GLN A 77 -6.02 3.04 5.97
CA GLN A 77 -5.69 2.83 7.37
C GLN A 77 -4.54 3.72 7.80
N ARG A 78 -4.48 3.98 9.11
CA ARG A 78 -3.38 4.63 9.78
C ARG A 78 -2.96 3.78 10.97
N ILE A 79 -1.67 3.48 11.07
CA ILE A 79 -1.07 2.81 12.23
C ILE A 79 -0.24 3.83 13.00
N GLN A 80 -0.42 3.87 14.32
CA GLN A 80 0.54 4.47 15.25
C GLN A 80 1.50 3.34 15.69
N CYS A 81 2.78 3.45 15.32
CA CYS A 81 3.73 2.34 15.47
C CYS A 81 4.23 2.10 16.91
N THR A 82 4.40 3.14 17.74
CA THR A 82 4.80 2.99 19.16
C THR A 82 3.64 2.48 20.03
N GLU A 83 2.46 3.05 19.86
CA GLU A 83 1.24 2.73 20.61
C GLU A 83 0.55 1.46 20.11
N GLN A 84 0.95 0.94 18.94
CA GLN A 84 0.36 -0.26 18.34
C GLN A 84 -1.17 -0.12 18.16
N THR A 85 -1.59 1.04 17.64
CA THR A 85 -2.99 1.34 17.36
C THR A 85 -3.23 1.46 15.85
N LEU A 86 -4.44 1.10 15.43
CA LEU A 86 -4.90 1.11 14.05
C LEU A 86 -6.20 1.90 13.95
N THR A 87 -6.25 2.80 12.99
CA THR A 87 -7.44 3.60 12.66
C THR A 87 -7.81 3.38 11.19
N THR A 88 -9.04 2.95 10.93
CA THR A 88 -9.61 2.94 9.57
C THR A 88 -10.22 4.30 9.26
N LEU A 89 -9.62 5.00 8.30
CA LEU A 89 -10.03 6.32 7.79
C LEU A 89 -11.09 6.20 6.70
N THR A 90 -11.01 5.16 5.87
CA THR A 90 -11.95 4.91 4.78
C THR A 90 -12.02 3.42 4.50
N GLU A 91 -13.19 2.92 4.18
CA GLU A 91 -13.42 1.56 3.72
C GLU A 91 -14.22 1.61 2.41
N LEU A 92 -13.70 0.92 1.40
CA LEU A 92 -14.33 0.74 0.11
C LEU A 92 -14.60 -0.76 -0.07
N GLU A 93 -15.84 -1.11 -0.37
CA GLU A 93 -16.23 -2.49 -0.69
C GLU A 93 -16.50 -2.59 -2.18
N TYR A 94 -15.89 -3.58 -2.82
CA TYR A 94 -16.03 -3.88 -4.23
C TYR A 94 -16.69 -5.24 -4.39
N GLN A 95 -17.46 -5.40 -5.46
CA GLN A 95 -17.88 -6.71 -5.97
C GLN A 95 -16.74 -7.42 -6.70
N GLN A 96 -16.95 -8.70 -7.00
CA GLN A 96 -16.02 -9.55 -7.76
C GLN A 96 -15.66 -8.96 -9.13
N ASP A 97 -16.62 -8.31 -9.79
CA ASP A 97 -16.45 -7.63 -11.08
C ASP A 97 -15.70 -6.29 -10.99
N GLY A 98 -15.25 -5.90 -9.79
CA GLY A 98 -14.57 -4.63 -9.53
C GLY A 98 -15.51 -3.44 -9.41
N ARG A 99 -16.83 -3.63 -9.39
CA ARG A 99 -17.78 -2.55 -9.13
C ARG A 99 -17.75 -2.15 -7.66
N LEU A 100 -17.53 -0.86 -7.39
CA LEU A 100 -17.64 -0.30 -6.05
C LEU A 100 -19.11 -0.36 -5.59
N ILE A 101 -19.36 -1.01 -4.46
CA ILE A 101 -20.72 -1.17 -3.90
C ILE A 101 -20.97 -0.34 -2.65
N LYS A 102 -19.91 -0.01 -1.90
CA LYS A 102 -20.04 0.75 -0.66
C LYS A 102 -18.80 1.58 -0.39
N VAL A 103 -19.04 2.79 0.09
CA VAL A 103 -18.03 3.70 0.62
C VAL A 103 -18.41 4.04 2.05
N ASN A 104 -17.48 3.86 2.97
CA ASN A 104 -17.62 4.25 4.34
C ASN A 104 -16.43 5.11 4.74
N THR A 105 -16.67 6.41 4.94
CA THR A 105 -15.66 7.38 5.40
C THR A 105 -16.06 7.86 6.79
N PRO A 106 -15.96 7.01 7.82
CA PRO A 106 -16.08 7.52 9.18
C PRO A 106 -14.93 8.51 9.34
N TYR A 107 -15.21 9.77 9.66
CA TYR A 107 -14.17 10.67 10.18
C TYR A 107 -13.41 9.87 11.24
N ALA A 108 -12.15 9.56 10.94
CA ALA A 108 -11.27 8.62 11.64
C ALA A 108 -11.91 7.94 12.87
N ARG A 109 -12.37 6.68 12.73
CA ARG A 109 -12.83 5.92 13.92
C ARG A 109 -11.77 6.01 15.01
N ASP A 110 -12.19 5.96 16.28
CA ASP A 110 -11.25 5.95 17.40
C ASP A 110 -10.17 4.88 17.17
N ALA A 111 -8.91 5.24 17.43
CA ALA A 111 -7.78 4.34 17.29
C ALA A 111 -8.01 3.08 18.14
N GLN A 112 -7.94 1.92 17.50
CA GLN A 112 -8.14 0.63 18.15
C GLN A 112 -6.79 -0.06 18.40
N PRO A 113 -6.59 -0.72 19.56
CA PRO A 113 -5.41 -1.54 19.77
C PRO A 113 -5.35 -2.69 18.74
N ILE A 114 -4.16 -2.96 18.23
CA ILE A 114 -3.93 -4.03 17.25
C ILE A 114 -3.91 -5.38 17.97
N ASN A 115 -4.99 -6.15 17.81
CA ASN A 115 -5.20 -7.40 18.56
C ASN A 115 -5.23 -8.65 17.66
N GLN A 116 -5.53 -8.52 16.38
CA GLN A 116 -5.62 -9.68 15.49
C GLN A 116 -4.24 -10.07 14.93
N PRO A 117 -3.94 -11.37 14.74
CA PRO A 117 -2.63 -11.82 14.24
C PRO A 117 -2.24 -11.23 12.87
N ASP A 118 -3.21 -11.10 11.96
CA ASP A 118 -3.05 -10.51 10.63
C ASP A 118 -2.74 -9.02 10.71
N GLU A 119 -3.47 -8.28 11.54
CA GLU A 119 -3.22 -6.86 11.78
C GLU A 119 -1.84 -6.64 12.42
N ARG A 120 -1.41 -7.51 13.34
CA ARG A 120 -0.06 -7.46 13.93
C ARG A 120 1.03 -7.67 12.88
N GLU A 121 0.90 -8.66 12.00
CA GLU A 121 1.91 -8.93 10.98
C GLU A 121 1.95 -7.81 9.92
N LEU A 122 0.77 -7.30 9.53
CA LEU A 122 0.63 -6.10 8.68
C LEU A 122 1.35 -4.90 9.33
N ALA A 123 1.05 -4.62 10.58
CA ALA A 123 1.64 -3.49 11.31
C ALA A 123 3.14 -3.66 11.49
N ALA A 124 3.62 -4.85 11.84
CA ALA A 124 5.05 -5.11 11.92
C ALA A 124 5.75 -4.90 10.57
N SER A 125 5.14 -5.38 9.47
CA SER A 125 5.68 -5.21 8.13
C SER A 125 5.76 -3.74 7.71
N ILE A 126 4.73 -2.96 8.01
CA ILE A 126 4.62 -1.55 7.62
C ILE A 126 5.42 -0.63 8.55
N CYS A 127 5.39 -0.83 9.87
CA CYS A 127 6.14 -0.01 10.82
C CYS A 127 7.66 -0.17 10.68
N ARG A 128 8.14 -1.31 10.14
CA ARG A 128 9.54 -1.45 9.72
C ARG A 128 9.94 -0.44 8.63
N LEU A 129 8.99 0.12 7.86
CA LEU A 129 9.25 1.18 6.87
C LEU A 129 9.59 2.52 7.51
N ILE A 130 8.95 2.88 8.64
CA ILE A 130 9.39 4.02 9.48
C ILE A 130 10.77 3.74 10.05
N GLY A 131 11.00 2.47 10.40
CA GLY A 131 12.25 1.85 10.81
C GLY A 131 13.32 2.86 11.13
N ARG A 132 13.38 3.31 12.40
CA ARG A 132 14.46 4.12 12.99
C ARG A 132 15.56 4.39 11.97
N LYS A 133 15.40 5.44 11.17
CA LYS A 133 16.45 5.92 10.28
C LYS A 133 17.69 6.42 11.07
N GLY A 134 17.72 6.22 12.39
CA GLY A 134 18.78 6.59 13.35
C GLY A 134 19.20 5.49 14.33
N SER A 135 19.17 4.19 13.98
CA SER A 135 19.87 3.17 14.80
C SER A 135 20.83 2.28 14.00
N LEU A 136 21.52 2.87 13.04
CA LEU A 136 22.82 2.39 12.56
C LEU A 136 23.88 3.38 13.05
N GLY A 137 24.25 3.27 14.33
CA GLY A 137 25.32 4.09 14.90
C GLY A 137 25.15 4.40 16.38
N VAL A 138 25.01 3.39 17.25
CA VAL A 138 25.70 3.31 18.55
C VAL A 138 25.67 1.84 18.93
N ALA A 139 26.76 1.13 18.69
CA ALA A 139 27.04 -0.09 19.43
C ALA A 139 27.29 0.31 20.90
N PRO A 140 26.68 -0.34 21.91
CA PRO A 140 27.11 -0.14 23.29
C PRO A 140 28.55 -0.67 23.39
N ALA A 141 29.46 0.22 23.81
CA ALA A 141 30.85 -0.08 24.04
C ALA A 141 31.00 -1.29 24.98
N GLU A 142 31.87 -2.19 24.53
CA GLU A 142 32.48 -3.28 25.28
C GLU A 142 32.96 -2.76 26.65
N LYS A 143 32.34 -3.21 27.75
CA LYS A 143 32.99 -3.15 29.07
C LYS A 143 33.78 -4.43 29.25
N GLN A 144 35.05 -4.37 28.84
CA GLN A 144 36.09 -5.23 29.43
C GLN A 144 36.13 -4.92 30.93
N SER A 145 35.56 -5.82 31.72
CA SER A 145 35.79 -5.86 33.17
C SER A 145 37.01 -6.73 33.41
N GLY A 146 38.19 -6.15 33.25
CA GLY A 146 39.38 -6.61 33.94
C GLY A 146 39.53 -5.79 35.22
N GLU A 147 39.50 -6.44 36.38
CA GLU A 147 40.49 -6.21 37.45
C GLU A 147 40.28 -7.21 38.60
N THR A 148 41.28 -8.07 38.76
CA THR A 148 41.64 -8.67 40.05
C THR A 148 42.63 -7.71 40.71
N PRO A 149 42.53 -7.49 42.03
CA PRO A 149 43.59 -7.97 42.91
C PRO A 149 43.08 -8.80 44.08
#